data_AF-A0A437QVJ1-F1
#
_entry.id   AF-A0A437QVJ1-F1
#
_cell.length_a   1.000
_cell.length_b   1.000
_cell.length_c   1.000
_cell.angle_alpha   90.00
_cell.angle_beta   90.00
_cell.angle_gamma   90.00
#
_symmetry.space_group_name_H-M   'P 1'
#
loop_
_entity.id
_entity.type
_entity.pdbx_description
1 polymer ?
#
loop_
_entity_poly.entity_id
_entity_poly.type
_entity_poly.pdbx_seq_one_letter_code
_entity_poly.pdbx_strand_id
1 'polypeptide(L)'
;MSNPYASQQRSQLENAAPQAAEGWALVETARRLESAKRNPDDSNAILAAVRVNWRIWTIIQSSLVDPECPLPQEVRENLLNLSRFIDRRSAELIATPADVHKLDVLINIDRQIGAGLLGNPADGEEGQQQPAPADSGTGNAQDQASENASETARSSSPSLLSVQEAASPQPTSTTRGSVTSTET
;
A
#
# COMPACT_ATOMS: atom_id res chain seq x y z
N MET A 1 5.28 -39.83 16.31
CA MET A 1 5.52 -38.38 16.44
C MET A 1 4.74 -37.70 15.33
N SER A 2 3.66 -36.99 15.66
CA SER A 2 2.85 -36.28 14.66
C SER A 2 3.60 -35.01 14.24
N ASN A 3 3.72 -34.77 12.93
CA ASN A 3 4.46 -33.64 12.41
C ASN A 3 3.67 -32.33 12.65
N PRO A 4 4.11 -31.41 13.52
CA PRO A 4 3.38 -30.16 13.82
C PRO A 4 3.21 -29.24 12.60
N TYR A 5 4.08 -29.39 11.60
CA TYR A 5 3.97 -28.68 10.33
C TYR A 5 2.75 -29.12 9.50
N ALA A 6 2.30 -30.37 9.63
CA ALA A 6 1.19 -30.88 8.83
C ALA A 6 -0.17 -30.28 9.25
N SER A 7 -0.38 -30.02 10.55
CA SER A 7 -1.59 -29.32 11.03
C SER A 7 -1.56 -27.85 10.65
N GLN A 8 -0.40 -27.19 10.78
CA GLN A 8 -0.27 -25.77 10.44
C GLN A 8 -0.43 -25.54 8.94
N GLN A 9 0.13 -26.40 8.11
CA GLN A 9 0.00 -26.33 6.65
C GLN A 9 -1.44 -26.57 6.20
N ARG A 10 -2.18 -27.48 6.85
CA ARG A 10 -3.61 -27.67 6.58
C ARG A 10 -4.44 -26.44 6.92
N SER A 11 -4.22 -25.84 8.11
CA SER A 11 -4.90 -24.60 8.49
C SER A 11 -4.55 -23.44 7.57
N GLN A 12 -3.30 -23.33 7.10
CA GLN A 12 -2.92 -22.29 6.13
C GLN A 12 -3.66 -22.45 4.80
N LEU A 13 -3.76 -23.68 4.27
CA LEU A 13 -4.45 -23.94 3.01
C LEU A 13 -5.96 -23.65 3.09
N GLU A 14 -6.59 -23.96 4.22
CA GLU A 14 -8.01 -23.68 4.46
C GLU A 14 -8.30 -22.18 4.54
N ASN A 15 -7.37 -21.39 5.09
CA ASN A 15 -7.50 -19.95 5.22
C ASN A 15 -7.02 -19.15 3.99
N ALA A 16 -6.20 -19.76 3.12
CA ALA A 16 -5.71 -19.08 1.92
C ALA A 16 -6.84 -18.70 0.94
N ALA A 17 -7.85 -19.56 0.80
CA ALA A 17 -9.00 -19.29 -0.06
C ALA A 17 -9.84 -18.06 0.39
N PRO A 18 -10.27 -17.95 1.67
CA PRO A 18 -10.97 -16.76 2.15
C PRO A 18 -10.08 -15.51 2.13
N GLN A 19 -8.79 -15.61 2.49
CA GLN A 19 -7.87 -14.46 2.46
C GLN A 19 -7.65 -13.91 1.04
N ALA A 20 -7.52 -14.78 0.04
CA ALA A 20 -7.41 -14.35 -1.35
C ALA A 20 -8.70 -13.66 -1.84
N ALA A 21 -9.87 -14.14 -1.40
CA ALA A 21 -11.14 -13.50 -1.73
C ALA A 21 -11.28 -12.10 -1.08
N GLU A 22 -10.87 -11.96 0.18
CA GLU A 22 -10.80 -10.67 0.87
C GLU A 22 -9.83 -9.70 0.18
N GLY A 23 -8.64 -10.19 -0.21
CA GLY A 23 -7.65 -9.41 -0.94
C GLY A 23 -8.19 -8.87 -2.27
N TRP A 24 -8.84 -9.72 -3.06
CA TRP A 24 -9.52 -9.30 -4.29
C TRP A 24 -10.63 -8.27 -4.05
N ALA A 25 -11.43 -8.47 -3.00
CA ALA A 25 -12.51 -7.56 -2.65
C ALA A 25 -11.99 -6.16 -2.30
N LEU A 26 -10.87 -6.07 -1.57
CA LEU A 26 -10.21 -4.80 -1.24
C LEU A 26 -9.68 -4.10 -2.49
N VAL A 27 -8.97 -4.82 -3.36
CA VAL A 27 -8.44 -4.24 -4.62
C VAL A 27 -9.57 -3.71 -5.51
N GLU A 28 -10.65 -4.48 -5.67
CA GLU A 28 -11.80 -4.05 -6.46
C GLU A 28 -12.52 -2.85 -5.83
N THR A 29 -12.63 -2.83 -4.51
CA THR A 29 -13.21 -1.69 -3.77
C THR A 29 -12.37 -0.44 -3.95
N ALA A 30 -11.05 -0.53 -3.86
CA ALA A 30 -10.15 0.58 -4.12
C ALA A 30 -10.32 1.14 -5.53
N ARG A 31 -10.49 0.27 -6.54
CA ARG A 31 -10.77 0.67 -7.92
C ARG A 31 -12.10 1.44 -8.03
N ARG A 32 -13.13 1.02 -7.30
CA ARG A 32 -14.44 1.71 -7.26
C ARG A 32 -14.33 3.08 -6.60
N LEU A 33 -13.65 3.18 -5.46
CA LEU A 33 -13.39 4.45 -4.78
C LEU A 33 -12.62 5.42 -5.67
N GLU A 34 -11.58 4.96 -6.38
CA GLU A 34 -10.85 5.76 -7.37
C GLU A 34 -11.75 6.23 -8.52
N SER A 35 -12.68 5.37 -8.98
CA SER A 35 -13.64 5.75 -10.01
C SER A 35 -14.62 6.82 -9.54
N ALA A 36 -15.10 6.73 -8.29
CA ALA A 36 -15.98 7.74 -7.72
C ALA A 36 -15.24 9.07 -7.50
N LYS A 37 -13.97 9.02 -7.04
CA LYS A 37 -13.12 10.20 -6.86
C LYS A 37 -12.92 11.00 -8.14
N ARG A 38 -12.87 10.35 -9.31
CA ARG A 38 -12.73 11.00 -10.62
C ARG A 38 -13.94 11.86 -11.02
N ASN A 39 -15.09 11.69 -10.38
CA ASN A 39 -16.28 12.50 -10.59
C ASN A 39 -16.80 13.05 -9.25
N PRO A 40 -16.16 14.11 -8.71
CA PRO A 40 -16.47 14.62 -7.37
C PRO A 40 -17.88 15.21 -7.23
N ASP A 41 -18.51 15.61 -8.35
CA ASP A 41 -19.86 16.17 -8.36
C ASP A 41 -20.95 15.09 -8.14
N ASP A 42 -20.63 13.82 -8.39
CA ASP A 42 -21.54 12.70 -8.16
C ASP A 42 -21.42 12.16 -6.73
N SER A 43 -22.05 12.90 -5.80
CA SER A 43 -22.12 12.52 -4.39
C SER A 43 -22.76 11.14 -4.17
N ASN A 44 -23.68 10.71 -5.05
CA ASN A 44 -24.32 9.40 -4.92
C ASN A 44 -23.34 8.26 -5.25
N ALA A 45 -22.51 8.43 -6.28
CA ALA A 45 -21.45 7.47 -6.61
C ALA A 45 -20.41 7.37 -5.49
N ILE A 46 -20.01 8.51 -4.90
CA ILE A 46 -19.11 8.53 -3.73
C ILE A 46 -19.71 7.77 -2.56
N LEU A 47 -20.95 8.10 -2.18
CA LEU A 47 -21.66 7.43 -1.09
C LEU A 47 -21.81 5.93 -1.33
N ALA A 48 -22.14 5.51 -2.55
CA ALA A 48 -22.25 4.11 -2.90
C ALA A 48 -20.90 3.38 -2.78
N ALA A 49 -19.81 3.97 -3.28
CA ALA A 49 -18.48 3.38 -3.19
C ALA A 49 -18.01 3.27 -1.73
N VAL A 50 -18.19 4.32 -0.91
CA VAL A 50 -17.84 4.32 0.51
C VAL A 50 -18.64 3.28 1.29
N ARG A 51 -19.93 3.12 1.02
CA ARG A 51 -20.76 2.08 1.66
C ARG A 51 -20.31 0.67 1.33
N VAL A 52 -19.92 0.42 0.07
CA VAL A 52 -19.35 -0.88 -0.32
C VAL A 52 -18.04 -1.11 0.43
N ASN A 53 -17.16 -0.12 0.49
CA ASN A 53 -15.91 -0.23 1.24
C ASN A 53 -16.14 -0.57 2.72
N TRP A 54 -17.03 0.17 3.36
CA TRP A 54 -17.35 -0.06 4.77
C TRP A 54 -17.90 -1.46 5.02
N ARG A 55 -18.74 -1.99 4.10
CA ARG A 55 -19.26 -3.35 4.19
C ARG A 55 -18.16 -4.40 4.05
N ILE A 56 -17.20 -4.22 3.14
CA ILE A 56 -16.06 -5.14 3.02
C ILE A 56 -15.26 -5.19 4.31
N TRP A 57 -14.96 -4.03 4.90
CA TRP A 57 -14.25 -3.97 6.18
C TRP A 57 -15.03 -4.55 7.35
N THR A 58 -16.36 -4.48 7.33
CA THR A 58 -17.21 -5.17 8.33
C THR A 58 -17.08 -6.69 8.23
N ILE A 59 -17.01 -7.24 7.01
CA ILE A 59 -16.82 -8.67 6.77
C ILE A 59 -15.43 -9.09 7.27
N ILE A 60 -14.38 -8.36 6.89
CA ILE A 60 -13.00 -8.63 7.36
C ILE A 60 -12.94 -8.55 8.89
N GLN A 61 -13.53 -7.52 9.50
CA GLN A 61 -13.57 -7.38 10.95
C GLN A 61 -14.26 -8.56 11.63
N SER A 62 -15.31 -9.13 11.02
CA SER A 62 -15.96 -10.33 11.55
C SER A 62 -15.02 -11.55 11.59
N SER A 63 -14.19 -11.74 10.56
CA SER A 63 -13.13 -12.77 10.53
C SER A 63 -12.04 -12.51 11.58
N LEU A 64 -11.73 -11.24 11.86
CA LEU A 64 -10.69 -10.84 12.80
C LEU A 64 -11.10 -10.98 14.27
N VAL A 65 -12.38 -10.85 14.60
CA VAL A 65 -12.85 -11.02 15.99
C VAL A 65 -13.14 -12.48 16.35
N ASP A 66 -13.08 -13.38 15.37
CA ASP A 66 -13.25 -14.81 15.61
C ASP A 66 -12.12 -15.35 16.52
N PRO A 67 -12.44 -16.07 17.61
CA PRO A 67 -11.43 -16.68 18.48
C PRO A 67 -10.52 -17.67 17.75
N GLU A 68 -11.00 -18.32 16.70
CA GLU A 68 -10.27 -19.28 15.86
C GLU A 68 -9.47 -18.60 14.74
N CYS A 69 -9.41 -17.26 14.72
CA CYS A 69 -8.64 -16.50 13.73
C CYS A 69 -7.15 -16.93 13.77
N PRO A 70 -6.58 -17.38 12.64
CA PRO A 70 -5.23 -17.95 12.59
C PRO A 70 -4.11 -16.90 12.64
N LEU A 71 -4.46 -15.60 12.59
CA LEU A 71 -3.49 -14.52 12.59
C LEU A 71 -2.85 -14.35 13.98
N PRO A 72 -1.54 -14.03 14.04
CA PRO A 72 -0.90 -13.66 15.30
C PRO A 72 -1.64 -12.51 15.98
N GLN A 73 -1.69 -12.53 17.32
CA GLN A 73 -2.45 -11.56 18.11
C GLN A 73 -2.11 -10.11 17.75
N GLU A 74 -0.83 -9.77 17.61
CA GLU A 74 -0.39 -8.42 17.28
C GLU A 74 -0.90 -7.97 15.91
N VAL A 75 -0.82 -8.83 14.89
CA VAL A 75 -1.31 -8.53 13.53
C VAL A 75 -2.82 -8.32 13.57
N ARG A 76 -3.55 -9.18 14.28
CA ARG A 76 -5.00 -9.08 14.46
C ARG A 76 -5.39 -7.78 15.16
N GLU A 77 -4.71 -7.40 16.23
CA GLU A 77 -4.96 -6.15 16.95
C GLU A 77 -4.68 -4.91 16.09
N ASN A 78 -3.60 -4.92 15.31
CA ASN A 78 -3.27 -3.86 14.36
C ASN A 78 -4.35 -3.71 13.27
N LEU A 79 -4.82 -4.82 12.71
CA LEU A 79 -5.91 -4.81 11.72
C LEU A 79 -7.24 -4.33 12.33
N LEU A 80 -7.57 -4.73 13.56
CA LEU A 80 -8.76 -4.23 14.25
C LEU A 80 -8.70 -2.72 14.53
N ASN A 81 -7.52 -2.20 14.87
CA ASN A 81 -7.29 -0.75 14.99
C ASN A 81 -7.48 -0.03 13.65
N LEU A 82 -6.99 -0.63 12.56
CA LEU A 82 -7.19 -0.13 11.21
C LEU A 82 -8.68 -0.12 10.82
N SER A 83 -9.43 -1.18 11.14
CA SER A 83 -10.88 -1.23 10.88
C SER A 83 -11.62 -0.08 11.57
N ARG A 84 -11.30 0.22 12.83
CA ARG A 84 -11.89 1.35 13.56
C ARG A 84 -11.60 2.69 12.91
N PHE A 85 -10.40 2.87 12.37
CA PHE A 85 -10.06 4.06 11.58
C PHE A 85 -10.96 4.16 10.35
N ILE A 86 -11.12 3.06 9.61
CA ILE A 86 -11.93 3.02 8.38
C ILE A 86 -13.40 3.27 8.66
N ASP A 87 -13.95 2.73 9.76
CA ASP A 87 -15.32 2.99 10.20
C ASP A 87 -15.54 4.49 10.42
N ARG A 88 -14.64 5.15 11.17
CA ARG A 88 -14.71 6.59 11.44
C ARG A 88 -14.62 7.41 10.15
N ARG A 89 -13.67 7.08 9.27
CA ARG A 89 -13.48 7.77 7.99
C ARG A 89 -14.66 7.58 7.04
N SER A 90 -15.23 6.38 7.00
CA SER A 90 -16.42 6.07 6.20
C SER A 90 -17.63 6.85 6.73
N ALA A 91 -17.82 6.92 8.04
CA ALA A 91 -18.88 7.71 8.66
C ALA A 91 -18.75 9.21 8.34
N GLU A 92 -17.54 9.77 8.41
CA GLU A 92 -17.27 11.17 8.02
C GLU A 92 -17.63 11.45 6.56
N LEU A 93 -17.22 10.56 5.64
CA LEU A 93 -17.52 10.67 4.21
C LEU A 93 -19.00 10.51 3.91
N ILE A 94 -19.71 9.66 4.65
CA ILE A 94 -21.16 9.51 4.52
C ILE A 94 -21.90 10.76 5.00
N ALA A 95 -21.42 11.37 6.09
CA ALA A 95 -21.97 12.61 6.62
C ALA A 95 -21.65 13.83 5.74
N THR A 96 -20.48 13.85 5.10
CA THR A 96 -20.02 14.97 4.25
C THR A 96 -19.28 14.45 3.01
N PRO A 97 -20.01 14.10 1.93
CA PRO A 97 -19.44 13.48 0.73
C PRO A 97 -18.53 14.39 -0.09
N ALA A 98 -18.59 15.71 0.15
CA ALA A 98 -17.84 16.71 -0.63
C ALA A 98 -16.32 16.66 -0.40
N ASP A 99 -15.84 16.03 0.68
CA ASP A 99 -14.40 15.94 0.97
C ASP A 99 -13.77 14.69 0.32
N VAL A 100 -13.64 14.75 -1.00
CA VAL A 100 -13.11 13.65 -1.82
C VAL A 100 -11.65 13.30 -1.53
N HIS A 101 -10.87 14.21 -0.93
CA HIS A 101 -9.50 13.92 -0.50
C HIS A 101 -9.45 12.87 0.62
N LYS A 102 -10.54 12.71 1.38
CA LYS A 102 -10.63 11.64 2.37
C LYS A 102 -10.74 10.24 1.74
N LEU A 103 -11.05 10.13 0.45
CA LEU A 103 -11.06 8.85 -0.26
C LEU A 103 -9.64 8.31 -0.49
N ASP A 104 -8.63 9.20 -0.60
CA ASP A 104 -7.25 8.81 -0.90
C ASP A 104 -6.67 7.85 0.13
N VAL A 105 -6.92 8.11 1.41
CA VAL A 105 -6.42 7.23 2.47
C VAL A 105 -7.10 5.85 2.42
N LEU A 106 -8.39 5.79 2.11
CA LEU A 106 -9.12 4.52 1.98
C LEU A 106 -8.62 3.72 0.78
N ILE A 107 -8.49 4.36 -0.39
CA ILE A 107 -7.96 3.75 -1.62
C ILE A 107 -6.57 3.17 -1.37
N ASN A 108 -5.69 3.93 -0.70
CA ASN A 108 -4.34 3.50 -0.43
C ASN A 108 -4.29 2.30 0.51
N ILE A 109 -5.08 2.32 1.60
CA ILE A 109 -5.16 1.20 2.53
C ILE A 109 -5.65 -0.07 1.83
N ASP A 110 -6.76 0.01 1.10
CA ASP A 110 -7.36 -1.15 0.43
C ASP A 110 -6.41 -1.75 -0.61
N ARG A 111 -5.68 -0.91 -1.36
CA ARG A 111 -4.66 -1.38 -2.31
C ARG A 111 -3.51 -2.11 -1.61
N GLN A 112 -2.97 -1.54 -0.54
CA GLN A 112 -1.82 -2.12 0.14
C GLN A 112 -2.17 -3.42 0.85
N ILE A 113 -3.28 -3.44 1.61
CA ILE A 113 -3.73 -4.64 2.31
C ILE A 113 -4.20 -5.69 1.30
N GLY A 114 -4.96 -5.30 0.28
CA GLY A 114 -5.39 -6.20 -0.78
C GLY A 114 -4.23 -6.84 -1.53
N ALA A 115 -3.22 -6.07 -1.92
CA ALA A 115 -2.01 -6.60 -2.55
C ALA A 115 -1.21 -7.54 -1.63
N GLY A 116 -1.11 -7.19 -0.34
CA GLY A 116 -0.47 -8.06 0.66
C GLY A 116 -1.18 -9.42 0.80
N LEU A 117 -2.51 -9.43 0.88
CA LEU A 117 -3.32 -10.65 1.00
C LEU A 117 -3.32 -11.52 -0.27
N LEU A 118 -3.21 -10.90 -1.44
CA LEU A 118 -3.09 -11.62 -2.72
C LEU A 118 -1.68 -12.20 -2.95
N GLY A 119 -0.73 -11.85 -2.09
CA GLY A 119 0.67 -12.22 -2.20
C GLY A 119 1.43 -11.29 -3.13
N ASN A 120 2.39 -10.56 -2.57
CA ASN A 120 3.62 -10.34 -3.31
C ASN A 120 4.47 -11.61 -3.09
N PRO A 121 4.92 -12.34 -4.14
CA PRO A 121 5.71 -13.55 -4.00
C PRO A 121 7.11 -13.37 -3.37
N ALA A 122 7.38 -12.23 -2.70
CA ALA A 122 8.71 -11.91 -2.17
C ALA A 122 9.06 -12.58 -0.84
N ASP A 123 8.11 -13.20 -0.13
CA ASP A 123 8.39 -13.83 1.18
C ASP A 123 8.27 -15.36 1.14
N GLY A 124 8.32 -15.95 -0.07
CA GLY A 124 8.33 -17.41 -0.27
C GLY A 124 9.72 -18.04 -0.28
N GLU A 125 10.78 -17.27 -0.45
CA GLU A 125 12.16 -17.77 -0.53
C GLU A 125 13.13 -16.78 0.12
N GLU A 126 13.50 -17.03 1.38
CA GLU A 126 14.86 -16.85 1.91
C GLU A 126 14.94 -17.41 3.34
N GLY A 127 14.78 -18.73 3.40
CA GLY A 127 15.16 -19.56 4.54
C GLY A 127 16.08 -20.67 4.06
N GLN A 128 17.33 -20.36 3.74
CA GLN A 128 18.39 -21.36 3.57
C GLN A 128 19.62 -20.98 4.39
N GLN A 129 19.68 -21.63 5.55
CA GLN A 129 20.90 -21.97 6.27
C GLN A 129 21.88 -22.65 5.31
N GLN A 130 23.08 -22.11 5.20
CA GLN A 130 24.25 -22.85 4.75
C GLN A 130 24.87 -23.53 5.99
N PRO A 131 25.06 -24.85 6.01
CA PRO A 131 25.86 -25.51 7.05
C PRO A 131 27.36 -25.22 6.81
N ALA A 132 28.10 -25.14 7.91
CA ALA A 132 29.52 -24.77 8.01
C ALA A 132 30.49 -25.57 7.13
N PRO A 133 31.77 -25.18 7.12
CA PRO A 133 32.73 -26.12 7.67
C PRO A 133 33.47 -25.52 8.88
N ALA A 134 33.61 -26.40 9.87
CA ALA A 134 34.36 -26.19 11.08
C ALA A 134 35.85 -25.92 10.81
N ASP A 135 36.37 -24.98 11.59
CA ASP A 135 37.63 -25.05 12.33
C ASP A 135 38.49 -26.31 12.11
N SER A 136 39.70 -26.09 11.57
CA SER A 136 40.91 -26.88 11.83
C SER A 136 42.13 -26.16 11.23
N GLY A 137 43.08 -25.74 12.06
CA GLY A 137 44.48 -25.64 11.62
C GLY A 137 45.26 -24.40 12.04
N THR A 138 45.73 -24.39 13.29
CA THR A 138 46.92 -23.67 13.76
C THR A 138 48.08 -23.72 12.75
N GLY A 139 48.66 -22.56 12.41
CA GLY A 139 49.87 -22.46 11.57
C GLY A 139 50.58 -21.12 11.77
N ASN A 140 51.85 -21.20 12.17
CA ASN A 140 52.69 -20.15 12.73
C ASN A 140 53.28 -19.18 11.68
N ALA A 141 53.85 -18.09 12.20
CA ALA A 141 54.47 -16.93 11.53
C ALA A 141 55.55 -17.20 10.46
N GLN A 142 55.62 -16.30 9.48
CA GLN A 142 56.84 -15.70 8.85
C GLN A 142 56.35 -14.65 7.83
N ASP A 143 56.46 -13.35 8.11
CA ASP A 143 57.62 -12.48 7.83
C ASP A 143 57.97 -12.41 6.33
N GLN A 144 57.51 -11.33 5.67
CA GLN A 144 58.27 -10.61 4.65
C GLN A 144 57.61 -9.27 4.28
N ALA A 145 58.43 -8.24 4.38
CA ALA A 145 58.18 -6.84 4.10
C ALA A 145 58.24 -6.50 2.59
N SER A 146 57.98 -5.22 2.31
CA SER A 146 58.21 -4.44 1.07
C SER A 146 56.92 -4.13 0.32
N GLU A 147 56.41 -2.92 0.48
CA GLU A 147 56.59 -1.81 -0.48
C GLU A 147 55.80 -2.04 -1.78
N ASN A 148 54.69 -1.33 -1.94
CA ASN A 148 54.71 -0.18 -2.83
C ASN A 148 53.51 0.75 -2.56
N ALA A 149 53.79 2.03 -2.65
CA ALA A 149 52.91 3.12 -2.30
C ALA A 149 51.98 3.49 -3.47
N SER A 150 50.82 4.00 -3.11
CA SER A 150 50.12 5.13 -3.73
C SER A 150 50.08 5.22 -5.25
N GLU A 151 48.90 4.94 -5.83
CA GLU A 151 48.44 5.73 -6.98
C GLU A 151 46.96 6.12 -6.84
N THR A 152 46.82 7.38 -6.43
CA THR A 152 45.70 8.28 -6.64
C THR A 152 45.15 8.20 -8.06
N ALA A 153 43.86 7.86 -8.21
CA ALA A 153 43.06 8.29 -9.35
C ALA A 153 41.59 8.48 -8.93
N ARG A 154 41.33 9.69 -8.42
CA ARG A 154 40.03 10.36 -8.50
C ARG A 154 39.77 10.75 -9.97
N SER A 155 38.52 11.11 -10.28
CA SER A 155 38.00 11.66 -11.56
C SER A 155 37.30 10.57 -12.39
N SER A 156 36.05 10.66 -12.86
CA SER A 156 35.20 11.82 -13.15
C SER A 156 33.74 11.39 -13.34
N SER A 157 32.83 12.02 -12.61
CA SER A 157 31.53 12.51 -13.10
C SER A 157 31.59 14.02 -12.87
N PRO A 158 31.11 14.93 -13.76
CA PRO A 158 29.72 14.93 -14.24
C PRO A 158 29.50 15.56 -15.65
N SER A 159 28.33 15.34 -16.25
CA SER A 159 27.72 16.16 -17.33
C SER A 159 26.34 15.56 -17.64
N LEU A 160 25.24 16.27 -17.87
CA LEU A 160 25.00 17.71 -18.02
C LEU A 160 23.52 17.96 -17.72
N LEU A 161 23.31 19.01 -16.94
CA LEU A 161 22.07 19.76 -16.77
C LEU A 161 21.62 20.30 -18.14
N SER A 162 20.41 19.96 -18.60
CA SER A 162 19.73 20.69 -19.67
C SER A 162 18.61 21.51 -19.04
N VAL A 163 18.91 22.80 -18.85
CA VAL A 163 17.96 23.87 -18.54
C VAL A 163 17.73 24.67 -19.83
N GLN A 164 16.61 25.40 -19.87
CA GLN A 164 16.17 26.38 -20.88
C GLN A 164 15.41 25.74 -22.05
N GLU A 165 14.25 26.20 -22.53
CA GLU A 165 13.57 27.51 -22.53
C GLU A 165 12.12 27.20 -23.04
N ALA A 166 11.00 27.81 -22.64
CA ALA A 166 10.70 29.23 -22.73
C ALA A 166 9.43 29.60 -21.94
N ALA A 167 9.48 30.77 -21.31
CA ALA A 167 8.34 31.61 -20.94
C ALA A 167 7.66 32.16 -22.22
N SER A 168 6.38 32.55 -22.28
CA SER A 168 5.70 33.57 -21.45
C SER A 168 4.18 33.59 -21.72
N PRO A 169 3.39 34.22 -20.83
CA PRO A 169 1.92 34.36 -20.89
C PRO A 169 1.48 35.68 -21.57
N GLN A 170 0.16 35.87 -21.77
CA GLN A 170 -0.64 37.09 -21.49
C GLN A 170 -2.00 37.08 -22.26
N PRO A 171 -2.98 37.96 -21.90
CA PRO A 171 -4.41 37.71 -21.98
C PRO A 171 -5.14 38.65 -22.96
N THR A 172 -6.40 38.36 -23.29
CA THR A 172 -7.29 39.37 -23.87
C THR A 172 -8.69 39.27 -23.29
N SER A 173 -9.06 40.32 -22.56
CA SER A 173 -10.43 40.68 -22.20
C SER A 173 -11.28 40.89 -23.45
N THR A 174 -12.57 40.55 -23.39
CA THR A 174 -13.59 41.06 -24.32
C THR A 174 -14.91 41.20 -23.56
N THR A 175 -15.23 42.46 -23.24
CA THR A 175 -16.50 43.17 -23.52
C THR A 175 -17.79 42.55 -22.96
N ARG A 176 -18.34 43.01 -21.82
CA ARG A 176 -19.16 44.23 -21.58
C ARG A 176 -20.38 44.39 -22.52
N GLY A 177 -21.56 44.26 -21.91
CA GLY A 177 -22.82 44.90 -22.30
C GLY A 177 -23.99 43.91 -22.26
N SER A 178 -25.21 44.23 -21.84
CA SER A 178 -25.83 45.43 -21.30
C SER A 178 -27.27 45.02 -20.90
N VAL A 179 -27.83 45.71 -19.89
CA VAL A 179 -29.25 46.13 -19.70
C VAL A 179 -30.39 45.09 -19.67
N THR A 180 -31.15 44.99 -18.58
CA THR A 180 -32.39 45.74 -18.21
C THR A 180 -33.63 45.38 -19.06
N SER A 181 -34.65 44.82 -18.39
CA SER A 181 -36.12 44.87 -18.64
C SER A 181 -36.73 43.76 -17.75
N THR A 182 -37.54 43.93 -16.70
CA THR A 182 -38.78 44.71 -16.46
C THR A 182 -39.94 44.33 -17.39
N GLU A 183 -40.80 43.41 -16.94
CA GLU A 183 -42.25 43.35 -17.22
C GLU A 183 -42.84 42.33 -16.22
N THR A 184 -43.56 42.79 -15.19
CA THR A 184 -45.03 42.86 -15.04
C THR A 184 -45.71 41.49 -15.00
#